data_AF-A0A3C1QYT1-F1
#
_entry.id   AF-A0A3C1QYT1-F1
#
_cell.length_a   1.000
_cell.length_b   1.000
_cell.length_c   1.000
_cell.angle_alpha   90.00
_cell.angle_beta   90.00
_cell.angle_gamma   90.00
#
_symmetry.space_group_name_H-M   'P 1'
#
loop_
_entity.id
_entity.type
_entity.pdbx_description
1 polymer ?
#
loop_
_entity_poly.entity_id
_entity_poly.type
_entity_poly.pdbx_seq_one_letter_code
_entity_poly.pdbx_strand_id
1 'polypeptide(L)'
;MREELGDRVAEVLDGGPCRYGLESTIVSLVDPDGPLLLRHGALSAEFLANRWRMPLSLLLRAGAIRPSVAAHESPSDGPPSDGRASETESVGAAAPGQMRLHYAPRTPVWLADDPQLPSQRRGRWGRIRFRETSTSGGGPSESEASWAETRLLSRDGDPVEIAASLYATLRDLDHRMLEGIVVDVCAEAGIGRAVMDRLRRASANHGGA
;
A
#
# COMPACT_ATOMS: atom_id res chain seq x y z
N MET A 1 -10.37 16.07 1.18
CA MET A 1 -9.92 17.23 1.97
C MET A 1 -11.07 18.13 2.41
N ARG A 2 -11.62 19.02 1.58
CA ARG A 2 -12.75 19.89 2.02
C ARG A 2 -13.96 19.07 2.49
N GLU A 3 -14.30 18.01 1.76
CA GLU A 3 -15.39 17.08 2.15
C GLU A 3 -15.08 16.27 3.41
N GLU A 4 -13.82 15.93 3.66
CA GLU A 4 -13.41 15.08 4.81
C GLU A 4 -13.23 15.89 6.10
N LEU A 5 -12.71 17.12 5.99
CA LEU A 5 -12.37 17.97 7.13
C LEU A 5 -13.47 18.97 7.45
N GLY A 6 -14.25 19.43 6.46
CA GLY A 6 -15.34 20.39 6.64
C GLY A 6 -14.91 21.60 7.48
N ASP A 7 -15.75 21.95 8.46
CA ASP A 7 -15.50 23.08 9.37
C ASP A 7 -14.56 22.73 10.55
N ARG A 8 -13.95 21.52 10.57
CA ARG A 8 -13.00 21.11 11.63
C ARG A 8 -11.64 21.79 11.50
N VAL A 9 -11.37 22.43 10.36
CA VAL A 9 -10.15 23.18 10.10
C VAL A 9 -10.51 24.59 9.69
N ALA A 10 -9.73 25.57 10.16
CA ALA A 10 -10.00 26.97 9.87
C ALA A 10 -9.81 27.31 8.39
N GLU A 11 -8.83 26.69 7.72
CA GLU A 11 -8.42 27.00 6.36
C GLU A 11 -8.00 25.75 5.61
N VAL A 12 -8.17 25.76 4.28
CA VAL A 12 -7.67 24.72 3.37
C VAL A 12 -6.89 25.41 2.25
N LEU A 13 -5.59 25.12 2.17
CA LEU A 13 -4.74 25.58 1.08
C LEU A 13 -4.89 24.64 -0.12
N ASP A 14 -5.43 25.15 -1.23
CA ASP A 14 -5.55 24.40 -2.48
C ASP A 14 -4.29 24.57 -3.33
N GLY A 15 -3.44 23.54 -3.32
CA GLY A 15 -2.24 23.44 -4.15
C GLY A 15 -2.43 22.64 -5.43
N GLY A 16 -3.67 22.27 -5.77
CA GLY A 16 -3.96 21.35 -6.87
C GLY A 16 -3.57 19.89 -6.58
N PRO A 17 -3.61 19.02 -7.62
CA PRO A 17 -3.30 17.60 -7.46
C PRO A 17 -1.85 17.31 -7.02
N CYS A 18 -1.68 16.33 -6.13
CA CYS A 18 -0.37 15.87 -5.69
C CYS A 18 0.42 15.22 -6.84
N ARG A 19 1.67 15.64 -7.06
CA ARG A 19 2.55 15.11 -8.13
C ARG A 19 2.69 13.57 -8.14
N TYR A 20 2.89 12.98 -6.96
CA TYR A 20 3.10 11.52 -6.83
C TYR A 20 1.90 10.79 -6.22
N GLY A 21 0.97 11.51 -5.57
CA GLY A 21 -0.20 10.93 -4.91
C GLY A 21 0.08 9.93 -3.76
N LEU A 22 1.34 9.66 -3.43
CA LEU A 22 1.75 8.71 -2.39
C LEU A 22 2.42 9.41 -1.21
N GLU A 23 2.38 8.77 -0.05
CA GLU A 23 3.13 9.22 1.11
C GLU A 23 4.64 9.05 0.92
N SER A 24 5.41 9.75 1.77
CA SER A 24 6.87 9.68 1.77
C SER A 24 7.39 8.27 2.05
N THR A 25 8.53 7.95 1.43
CA THR A 25 9.32 6.78 1.77
C THR A 25 9.91 6.93 3.17
N ILE A 26 9.83 5.90 4.00
CA ILE A 26 10.37 5.92 5.37
C ILE A 26 11.46 4.84 5.48
N VAL A 27 12.63 5.26 5.96
CA VAL A 27 13.79 4.38 6.19
C VAL A 27 14.26 4.55 7.64
N SER A 28 14.42 3.45 8.35
CA SER A 28 15.14 3.43 9.62
C SER A 28 16.64 3.38 9.37
N LEU A 29 17.41 4.20 10.08
CA LEU A 29 18.87 4.21 10.05
C LEU A 29 19.49 3.67 11.36
N VAL A 30 18.66 3.20 12.29
CA VAL A 30 19.09 2.73 13.61
C VAL A 30 19.12 1.20 13.73
N ASP A 31 18.75 0.49 12.67
CA ASP A 31 18.77 -0.96 12.66
C ASP A 31 20.24 -1.46 12.57
N PRO A 32 20.66 -2.43 13.40
CA PRO A 32 22.03 -2.93 13.41
C PRO A 32 22.51 -3.51 12.07
N ASP A 33 21.59 -4.05 11.27
CA ASP A 33 21.90 -4.64 9.96
C ASP A 33 21.96 -3.56 8.85
N GLY A 34 21.86 -2.28 9.21
CA GLY A 34 21.95 -1.13 8.30
C GLY A 34 20.59 -0.50 7.95
N PRO A 35 20.52 0.41 6.97
CA PRO A 35 19.27 1.10 6.61
C PRO A 35 18.14 0.12 6.27
N LEU A 36 16.97 0.26 6.90
CA LEU A 36 15.80 -0.60 6.71
C LEU A 36 14.62 0.20 6.15
N LEU A 37 14.05 -0.24 5.04
CA LEU A 37 12.87 0.40 4.46
C LEU A 37 11.62 0.03 5.26
N LEU A 38 11.02 1.01 5.95
CA LEU A 38 9.80 0.83 6.74
C LEU A 38 8.54 1.09 5.93
N ARG A 39 8.62 1.97 4.93
CA ARG A 39 7.49 2.30 4.05
C ARG A 39 7.98 2.69 2.66
N HIS A 40 7.42 2.05 1.63
CA HIS A 40 7.62 2.46 0.24
C HIS A 40 6.96 3.82 -0.01
N GLY A 41 7.51 4.66 -0.87
CA GLY A 41 6.91 5.94 -1.24
C GLY A 41 7.46 6.46 -2.56
N ALA A 42 7.34 7.76 -2.79
CA ALA A 42 7.80 8.38 -4.05
C ALA A 42 9.31 8.21 -4.32
N LEU A 43 10.14 8.07 -3.28
CA LEU A 43 11.55 7.69 -3.43
C LEU A 43 11.64 6.17 -3.43
N SER A 44 12.00 5.58 -4.56
CA SER A 44 12.08 4.13 -4.69
C SER A 44 13.25 3.54 -3.90
N ALA A 45 13.12 2.26 -3.55
CA ALA A 45 14.21 1.51 -2.92
C ALA A 45 15.43 1.44 -3.84
N GLU A 46 15.21 1.33 -5.15
CA GLU A 46 16.25 1.35 -6.18
C GLU A 46 17.01 2.68 -6.21
N PHE A 47 16.29 3.81 -6.11
CA PHE A 47 16.91 5.14 -6.03
C PHE A 47 17.79 5.27 -4.78
N LEU A 48 17.28 4.84 -3.62
CA LEU A 48 18.02 4.88 -2.36
C LEU A 48 19.25 3.96 -2.39
N ALA A 49 19.09 2.73 -2.90
CA ALA A 49 20.17 1.76 -3.04
C ALA A 49 21.31 2.32 -3.92
N ASN A 50 20.97 2.93 -5.06
CA ASN A 50 21.94 3.56 -5.94
C ASN A 50 22.63 4.75 -5.24
N ARG A 51 21.84 5.64 -4.62
CA ARG A 51 22.35 6.85 -3.97
C ARG A 51 23.30 6.54 -2.81
N TRP A 52 23.01 5.49 -2.05
CA TRP A 52 23.83 5.03 -0.92
C TRP A 52 24.87 3.97 -1.30
N ARG A 53 24.93 3.58 -2.58
CA ARG A 53 25.86 2.56 -3.10
C ARG A 53 25.78 1.26 -2.31
N MET A 54 24.57 0.80 -2.05
CA MET A 54 24.30 -0.41 -1.27
C MET A 54 23.45 -1.41 -2.08
N PRO A 55 23.48 -2.71 -1.73
CA PRO A 55 22.61 -3.70 -2.37
C PRO A 55 21.13 -3.39 -2.12
N LEU A 56 20.31 -3.47 -3.17
CA LEU A 56 18.86 -3.30 -3.05
C LEU A 56 18.22 -4.29 -2.08
N SER A 57 18.74 -5.52 -2.03
CA SER A 57 18.28 -6.57 -1.11
C SER A 57 18.38 -6.18 0.36
N LEU A 58 19.35 -5.33 0.72
CA LEU A 58 19.50 -4.87 2.10
C LEU A 58 18.36 -3.94 2.50
N LEU A 59 17.94 -3.02 1.60
CA LEU A 59 16.80 -2.14 1.85
C LEU A 59 15.46 -2.88 1.85
N LEU A 60 15.32 -3.90 1.00
CA LEU A 60 14.08 -4.67 0.83
C LEU A 60 13.95 -5.85 1.81
N ARG A 61 14.86 -5.99 2.78
CA ARG A 61 14.77 -7.06 3.76
C ARG A 61 13.48 -6.92 4.58
N ALA A 62 12.78 -8.04 4.78
CA ALA A 62 11.62 -8.08 5.66
C ALA A 62 12.05 -7.93 7.12
N GLY A 63 11.42 -7.03 7.86
CA GLY A 63 11.68 -6.90 9.30
C GLY A 63 11.04 -5.67 9.92
N ALA A 64 10.77 -5.76 11.23
CA ALA A 64 10.65 -4.59 12.09
C ALA A 64 12.06 -4.18 12.56
N ILE A 65 12.20 -2.96 13.05
CA ILE A 65 13.46 -2.48 13.65
C ILE A 65 13.87 -3.48 14.73
N ARG A 66 15.06 -4.07 14.60
CA ARG A 66 15.60 -4.90 15.67
C ARG A 66 16.11 -3.98 16.77
N PRO A 67 15.63 -4.09 18.03
CA PRO A 67 16.19 -3.29 19.11
C PRO A 67 17.68 -3.59 19.21
N SER A 68 18.48 -2.53 19.29
CA SER A 68 19.90 -2.66 19.59
C SER A 68 20.01 -3.20 21.01
N VAL A 69 20.42 -4.47 21.15
CA VAL A 69 20.82 -5.05 22.44
C VAL A 69 22.18 -4.46 22.82
N ALA A 70 22.18 -3.18 23.20
CA ALA A 70 23.37 -2.49 23.71
C ALA A 70 22.99 -1.23 24.50
N ALA A 71 22.37 -1.43 25.67
CA ALA A 71 22.48 -0.48 26.78
C ALA A 71 22.35 -1.22 28.12
N HIS A 72 23.52 -1.50 28.71
CA HIS A 72 23.75 -1.97 30.08
C HIS A 72 23.29 -3.39 30.45
N GLU A 73 24.11 -4.39 30.09
CA GLU A 73 24.30 -5.53 31.00
C GLU A 73 24.97 -5.00 32.28
N SER A 74 24.15 -4.69 33.29
CA SER A 74 24.62 -4.70 34.67
C SER A 74 24.68 -6.17 35.10
N PRO A 75 25.78 -6.67 35.71
CA PRO A 75 25.82 -8.05 36.17
C PRO A 75 24.85 -8.18 37.36
N SER A 76 23.69 -8.78 37.16
CA SER A 76 22.79 -9.15 38.25
C SER A 76 23.08 -10.59 38.67
N ASP A 77 23.84 -10.76 39.74
CA ASP A 77 23.84 -11.97 40.56
C ASP A 77 22.43 -12.11 41.20
N GLY A 78 21.65 -13.09 40.76
CA GLY A 78 20.35 -13.43 41.35
C GLY A 78 19.78 -14.72 40.77
N PRO A 79 19.20 -15.63 41.60
CA PRO A 79 18.83 -16.98 41.17
C PRO A 79 17.53 -16.99 40.34
N PRO A 80 17.28 -18.05 39.54
CA PRO A 80 16.11 -18.12 38.67
C PRO A 80 14.85 -18.44 39.48
N SER A 81 13.78 -17.67 39.28
CA SER A 81 12.44 -18.01 39.76
C SER A 81 11.49 -18.28 38.59
N ASP A 82 10.83 -19.43 38.66
CA ASP A 82 9.87 -19.96 37.71
C ASP A 82 8.65 -19.07 37.45
N GLY A 83 8.17 -19.10 36.21
CA GLY A 83 6.73 -19.24 35.96
C GLY A 83 5.97 -18.05 35.34
N ARG A 84 5.37 -18.36 34.18
CA ARG A 84 4.15 -17.81 33.54
C ARG A 84 4.33 -16.78 32.43
N ALA A 85 3.52 -17.04 31.40
CA ALA A 85 3.40 -16.40 30.09
C ALA A 85 2.73 -15.03 30.12
N SER A 86 2.69 -14.41 28.93
CA SER A 86 2.22 -13.05 28.58
C SER A 86 3.34 -12.04 28.73
N GLU A 87 3.81 -11.35 27.69
CA GLU A 87 3.01 -10.52 26.80
C GLU A 87 3.46 -10.65 25.34
N THR A 88 2.52 -10.90 24.44
CA THR A 88 2.69 -10.63 23.02
C THR A 88 2.79 -9.11 22.88
N GLU A 89 4.00 -8.57 22.99
CA GLU A 89 4.28 -7.16 22.69
C GLU A 89 3.74 -6.88 21.28
N SER A 90 2.68 -6.08 21.22
CA SER A 90 2.26 -5.47 19.97
C SER A 90 3.44 -4.62 19.51
N VAL A 91 4.18 -5.11 18.51
CA VAL A 91 5.24 -4.34 17.86
C VAL A 91 4.60 -3.04 17.37
N GLY A 92 4.79 -1.98 18.14
CA GLY A 92 4.27 -0.66 17.84
C GLY A 92 4.72 -0.27 16.44
N ALA A 93 3.80 0.24 15.63
CA ALA A 93 4.10 0.71 14.29
C ALA A 93 5.32 1.65 14.35
N ALA A 94 6.45 1.21 13.81
CA ALA A 94 7.70 1.97 13.81
C ALA A 94 7.60 3.23 12.93
N ALA A 95 6.56 3.31 12.10
CA ALA A 95 6.27 4.44 11.24
C ALA A 95 4.75 4.64 11.01
N PRO A 96 4.30 5.89 10.80
CA PRO A 96 2.91 6.17 10.42
C PRO A 96 2.48 5.40 9.16
N GLY A 97 1.27 4.82 9.19
CA GLY A 97 0.71 4.05 8.08
C GLY A 97 1.13 2.57 8.05
N GLN A 98 1.85 2.06 9.05
CA GLN A 98 2.10 0.61 9.19
C GLN A 98 0.90 -0.16 9.78
N MET A 99 -0.04 0.52 10.46
CA MET A 99 -1.30 -0.07 10.92
C MET A 99 -2.27 -0.27 9.75
N ARG A 100 -3.01 -1.39 9.77
CA ARG A 100 -3.85 -1.91 8.65
C ARG A 100 -4.98 -0.98 8.17
N LEU A 101 -5.37 0.05 8.93
CA LEU A 101 -6.67 0.72 8.76
C LEU A 101 -6.66 2.07 8.02
N HIS A 102 -5.50 2.68 7.73
CA HIS A 102 -5.47 4.08 7.27
C HIS A 102 -5.81 4.32 5.79
N TYR A 103 -6.00 3.27 4.99
CA TYR A 103 -6.14 3.41 3.52
C TYR A 103 -7.21 2.52 2.89
N ALA A 104 -7.94 1.74 3.68
CA ALA A 104 -8.90 0.79 3.13
C ALA A 104 -10.21 1.50 2.75
N PRO A 105 -10.62 1.48 1.47
CA PRO A 105 -11.96 1.91 1.08
C PRO A 105 -13.00 1.03 1.80
N ARG A 106 -14.23 1.53 1.92
CA ARG A 106 -15.35 0.78 2.48
C ARG A 106 -15.78 -0.32 1.52
N THR A 107 -15.83 0.01 0.23
CA THR A 107 -16.05 -0.94 -0.86
C THR A 107 -14.89 -1.93 -0.91
N PRO A 108 -15.16 -3.24 -0.88
CA PRO A 108 -14.12 -4.25 -0.98
C PRO A 108 -13.30 -4.13 -2.27
N VAL A 109 -11.98 -4.28 -2.14
CA VAL A 109 -11.02 -4.20 -3.25
C VAL A 109 -10.38 -5.55 -3.47
N TRP A 110 -10.32 -5.99 -4.73
CA TRP A 110 -9.58 -7.16 -5.16
C TRP A 110 -8.53 -6.78 -6.19
N LEU A 111 -7.37 -7.44 -6.11
CA LEU A 111 -6.40 -7.40 -7.19
C LEU A 111 -6.86 -8.30 -8.33
N ALA A 112 -6.56 -7.93 -9.57
CA ALA A 112 -6.97 -8.69 -10.75
C ALA A 112 -6.35 -10.10 -10.79
N ASP A 113 -5.21 -10.31 -10.13
CA ASP A 113 -4.53 -11.61 -10.00
C ASP A 113 -4.88 -12.34 -8.69
N ASP A 114 -5.83 -11.83 -7.90
CA ASP A 114 -6.22 -12.43 -6.64
C ASP A 114 -6.97 -13.75 -6.86
N PRO A 115 -6.47 -14.89 -6.34
CA PRO A 115 -7.14 -16.19 -6.51
C PRO A 115 -8.48 -16.27 -5.78
N GLN A 116 -8.74 -15.39 -4.81
CA GLN A 116 -10.01 -15.30 -4.08
C GLN A 116 -11.04 -14.39 -4.77
N LEU A 117 -10.68 -13.79 -5.92
CA LEU A 117 -11.60 -12.96 -6.69
C LEU A 117 -12.85 -13.78 -7.09
N PRO A 118 -14.07 -13.30 -6.78
CA PRO A 118 -15.30 -14.02 -7.11
C PRO A 118 -15.46 -14.27 -8.61
N SER A 119 -15.61 -15.54 -9.00
CA SER A 119 -15.84 -15.94 -10.40
C SER A 119 -17.17 -15.44 -10.95
N GLN A 120 -18.18 -15.25 -10.08
CA GLN A 120 -19.44 -14.59 -10.40
C GLN A 120 -19.61 -13.31 -9.60
N ARG A 121 -19.59 -12.18 -10.29
CA ARG A 121 -19.78 -10.85 -9.73
C ARG A 121 -21.27 -10.49 -9.79
N ARG A 122 -21.96 -10.50 -8.64
CA ARG A 122 -23.35 -10.03 -8.53
C ARG A 122 -23.38 -8.55 -8.19
N GLY A 123 -24.34 -7.81 -8.75
CA GLY A 123 -24.52 -6.38 -8.47
C GLY A 123 -23.55 -5.49 -9.25
N ARG A 124 -23.28 -4.29 -8.71
CA ARG A 124 -22.49 -3.24 -9.38
C ARG A 124 -21.03 -3.33 -8.99
N TRP A 125 -20.16 -3.56 -9.97
CA TRP A 125 -18.72 -3.68 -9.78
C TRP A 125 -17.97 -2.60 -10.55
N GLY A 126 -16.89 -2.10 -9.93
CA GLY A 126 -15.95 -1.17 -10.54
C GLY A 126 -14.69 -1.87 -11.05
N ARG A 127 -14.07 -1.30 -12.07
CA ARG A 127 -12.75 -1.72 -12.58
C ARG A 127 -11.79 -0.54 -12.60
N ILE A 128 -10.63 -0.68 -11.97
CA ILE A 128 -9.51 0.24 -12.13
C ILE A 128 -8.46 -0.45 -13.01
N ARG A 129 -8.15 0.18 -14.15
CA ARG A 129 -7.11 -0.25 -15.07
C ARG A 129 -5.91 0.67 -15.00
N PHE A 130 -4.73 0.09 -15.15
CA PHE A 130 -3.46 0.82 -15.10
C PHE A 130 -2.96 1.21 -16.47
N ARG A 131 -3.41 0.56 -17.53
CA ARG A 131 -3.03 0.86 -18.92
C ARG A 131 -4.19 0.62 -19.87
N GLU A 132 -4.12 1.29 -21.01
CA GLU A 132 -5.06 1.06 -22.10
C GLU A 132 -4.70 -0.25 -22.80
N THR A 133 -5.67 -1.15 -22.91
CA THR A 133 -5.50 -2.38 -23.67
C THR A 133 -5.88 -2.08 -25.12
N SER A 134 -4.89 -1.95 -26.01
CA SER A 134 -5.14 -1.82 -27.44
C SER A 134 -5.82 -3.11 -27.93
N THR A 135 -7.09 -3.00 -28.32
CA THR A 135 -7.86 -4.09 -28.92
C THR A 135 -7.34 -4.35 -30.33
N SER A 136 -6.18 -4.98 -30.48
CA SER A 136 -5.62 -5.37 -31.77
C SER A 136 -5.23 -6.84 -31.75
N GLY A 137 -6.22 -7.70 -31.98
CA GLY A 137 -6.05 -9.07 -32.47
C GLY A 137 -6.03 -10.19 -31.42
N GLY A 138 -7.16 -10.92 -31.28
CA GLY A 138 -7.09 -12.38 -31.13
C GLY A 138 -7.48 -13.06 -29.81
N GLY A 139 -8.55 -12.62 -29.12
CA GLY A 139 -9.44 -13.46 -28.28
C GLY A 139 -8.92 -14.03 -26.93
N PRO A 140 -9.79 -14.68 -26.13
CA PRO A 140 -11.16 -14.28 -25.82
C PRO A 140 -11.16 -13.08 -24.86
N SER A 141 -12.10 -12.18 -25.09
CA SER A 141 -12.51 -11.12 -24.18
C SER A 141 -12.74 -11.73 -22.79
N GLU A 142 -11.90 -11.38 -21.80
CA GLU A 142 -12.40 -11.29 -20.43
C GLU A 142 -13.56 -10.32 -20.57
N SER A 143 -14.77 -10.89 -20.64
CA SER A 143 -15.96 -10.19 -21.07
C SER A 143 -15.97 -8.78 -20.52
N GLU A 144 -16.56 -7.89 -21.31
CA GLU A 144 -17.45 -6.85 -20.79
C GLU A 144 -18.47 -7.49 -19.81
N ALA A 145 -18.01 -8.09 -18.71
CA ALA A 145 -18.71 -8.06 -17.47
C ALA A 145 -19.07 -6.60 -17.34
N SER A 146 -20.36 -6.30 -17.40
CA SER A 146 -20.88 -4.94 -17.40
C SER A 146 -20.37 -4.27 -16.14
N TRP A 147 -19.19 -3.66 -16.25
CA TRP A 147 -18.57 -2.93 -15.18
C TRP A 147 -19.44 -1.71 -15.04
N ALA A 148 -20.07 -1.56 -13.88
CA ALA A 148 -20.88 -0.39 -13.61
C ALA A 148 -20.02 0.88 -13.75
N GLU A 149 -18.73 0.76 -13.44
CA GLU A 149 -17.75 1.83 -13.52
C GLU A 149 -16.41 1.29 -14.00
N THR A 150 -15.75 1.98 -14.93
CA THR A 150 -14.36 1.68 -15.32
C THR A 150 -13.53 2.94 -15.29
N ARG A 151 -12.36 2.88 -14.65
CA ARG A 151 -11.42 3.99 -14.48
C ARG A 151 -10.06 3.57 -15.01
N LEU A 152 -9.47 4.41 -15.84
CA LEU A 152 -8.11 4.22 -16.36
C LEU A 152 -7.18 5.22 -15.68
N LEU A 153 -6.11 4.74 -15.04
CA LEU A 153 -5.19 5.60 -14.29
C LEU A 153 -4.01 6.12 -15.11
N SER A 154 -3.59 5.40 -16.13
CA SER A 154 -2.55 5.81 -17.08
C SER A 154 -2.83 5.16 -18.44
N ARG A 155 -2.44 5.82 -19.53
CA ARG A 155 -2.58 5.22 -20.87
C ARG A 155 -1.51 4.15 -21.11
N ASP A 156 -0.26 4.48 -20.82
CA ASP A 156 0.90 3.61 -21.07
C ASP A 156 1.29 2.77 -19.85
N GLY A 157 0.63 2.99 -18.71
CA GLY A 157 0.94 2.31 -17.47
C GLY A 157 2.12 2.90 -16.72
N ASP A 158 2.29 4.23 -16.79
CA ASP A 158 3.29 4.96 -16.00
C ASP A 158 2.96 4.82 -14.50
N PRO A 159 3.85 4.20 -13.69
CA PRO A 159 3.66 4.08 -12.25
C PRO A 159 3.46 5.42 -11.53
N VAL A 160 4.02 6.53 -12.04
CA VAL A 160 3.85 7.86 -11.43
C VAL A 160 2.42 8.37 -11.61
N GLU A 161 1.86 8.27 -12.83
CA GLU A 161 0.48 8.66 -13.11
C GLU A 161 -0.52 7.78 -12.35
N ILE A 162 -0.26 6.48 -12.31
CA ILE A 162 -1.03 5.51 -11.54
C ILE A 162 -1.07 5.92 -10.07
N ALA A 163 0.10 6.15 -9.48
CA ALA A 163 0.25 6.57 -8.10
C ALA A 163 -0.46 7.91 -7.79
N ALA A 164 -0.29 8.91 -8.68
CA ALA A 164 -0.91 10.23 -8.55
C ALA A 164 -2.45 10.16 -8.51
N SER A 165 -3.03 9.24 -9.29
CA SER A 165 -4.48 9.14 -9.48
C SER A 165 -5.16 8.08 -8.62
N LEU A 166 -4.39 7.21 -7.96
CA LEU A 166 -4.89 6.01 -7.29
C LEU A 166 -5.92 6.33 -6.20
N TYR A 167 -5.56 7.15 -5.21
CA TYR A 167 -6.44 7.43 -4.08
C TYR A 167 -7.67 8.25 -4.46
N ALA A 168 -7.52 9.19 -5.40
CA ALA A 168 -8.66 9.97 -5.90
C ALA A 168 -9.68 9.03 -6.56
N THR A 169 -9.20 8.08 -7.36
CA THR A 169 -10.05 7.09 -8.02
C THR A 169 -10.70 6.14 -7.03
N LEU A 170 -9.94 5.61 -6.06
CA LEU A 170 -10.50 4.73 -5.04
C LEU A 170 -11.61 5.43 -4.23
N ARG A 171 -11.37 6.68 -3.80
CA ARG A 171 -12.38 7.49 -3.10
C ARG A 171 -13.62 7.72 -3.95
N ASP A 172 -13.47 8.14 -5.20
CA ASP A 172 -14.63 8.34 -6.09
C ASP A 172 -15.45 7.06 -6.24
N LEU A 173 -14.80 5.90 -6.45
CA LEU A 173 -15.51 4.62 -6.57
C LEU A 173 -16.16 4.18 -5.25
N ASP A 174 -15.55 4.49 -4.09
CA ASP A 174 -16.10 4.19 -2.76
C ASP A 174 -17.43 4.93 -2.48
N HIS A 175 -17.69 6.04 -3.19
CA HIS A 175 -18.94 6.78 -3.10
C HIS A 175 -20.03 6.27 -4.06
N ARG A 176 -19.72 5.33 -4.96
CA ARG A 176 -20.64 4.87 -6.01
C ARG A 176 -21.52 3.68 -5.61
N MET A 177 -21.50 3.25 -4.35
CA MET A 177 -22.26 2.10 -3.84
C MET A 177 -22.02 0.85 -4.69
N LEU A 178 -20.74 0.51 -4.86
CA LEU A 178 -20.31 -0.70 -5.56
C LEU A 178 -20.20 -1.85 -4.56
N GLU A 179 -20.53 -3.06 -5.03
CA GLU A 179 -20.32 -4.31 -4.30
C GLU A 179 -18.84 -4.70 -4.25
N GLY A 180 -18.07 -4.20 -5.22
CA GLY A 180 -16.65 -4.51 -5.32
C GLY A 180 -15.89 -3.70 -6.36
N ILE A 181 -14.59 -3.53 -6.14
CA ILE A 181 -13.66 -2.90 -7.08
C ILE A 181 -12.56 -3.89 -7.42
N VAL A 182 -12.34 -4.14 -8.71
CA VAL A 182 -11.21 -4.93 -9.19
C VAL A 182 -10.14 -3.98 -9.73
N VAL A 183 -8.90 -4.15 -9.29
CA VAL A 183 -7.78 -3.25 -9.64
C VAL A 183 -6.69 -4.04 -10.34
N ASP A 184 -6.11 -3.45 -11.40
CA ASP A 184 -4.94 -4.02 -12.07
C ASP A 184 -3.76 -4.19 -11.11
N VAL A 185 -2.85 -5.07 -11.51
CA VAL A 185 -1.54 -5.19 -10.89
C VAL A 185 -0.47 -4.58 -11.78
N CYS A 186 0.59 -4.06 -11.16
CA CYS A 186 1.76 -3.57 -11.86
C CYS A 186 3.03 -4.24 -11.36
N ALA A 187 4.13 -4.08 -12.11
CA ALA A 187 5.42 -4.54 -11.69
C ALA A 187 5.82 -3.91 -10.34
N GLU A 188 6.27 -4.75 -9.40
CA GLU A 188 6.79 -4.31 -8.11
C GLU A 188 8.23 -3.80 -8.25
N ALA A 189 8.40 -2.71 -9.00
CA ALA A 189 9.66 -2.01 -9.19
C ALA A 189 9.44 -0.49 -9.09
N GLY A 190 10.42 0.24 -8.57
CA GLY A 190 10.31 1.69 -8.45
C GLY A 190 9.10 2.11 -7.60
N ILE A 191 8.30 3.04 -8.12
CA ILE A 191 7.04 3.50 -7.50
C ILE A 191 5.96 2.40 -7.52
N GLY A 192 6.02 1.45 -8.45
CA GLY A 192 5.08 0.32 -8.50
C GLY A 192 5.05 -0.51 -7.22
N ARG A 193 6.18 -0.62 -6.50
CA ARG A 193 6.21 -1.26 -5.16
C ARG A 193 5.32 -0.53 -4.16
N ALA A 194 5.34 0.80 -4.18
CA ALA A 194 4.51 1.62 -3.29
C ALA A 194 3.03 1.50 -3.66
N VAL A 195 2.69 1.51 -4.95
CA VAL A 195 1.32 1.28 -5.44
C VAL A 195 0.81 -0.09 -4.96
N MET A 196 1.56 -1.17 -5.19
CA MET A 196 1.15 -2.52 -4.82
C MET A 196 1.05 -2.72 -3.30
N ASP A 197 1.97 -2.14 -2.50
CA ASP A 197 1.87 -2.17 -1.03
C ASP A 197 0.54 -1.56 -0.54
N ARG A 198 0.09 -0.46 -1.16
CA ARG A 198 -1.17 0.21 -0.81
C ARG A 198 -2.38 -0.61 -1.20
N LEU A 199 -2.37 -1.17 -2.40
CA LEU A 199 -3.47 -1.99 -2.89
C LEU A 199 -3.61 -3.29 -2.09
N ARG A 200 -2.50 -3.95 -1.75
CA ARG A 200 -2.52 -5.15 -0.89
C ARG A 200 -3.05 -4.84 0.51
N ARG A 201 -2.72 -3.67 1.07
CA ARG A 201 -3.31 -3.22 2.35
C ARG A 201 -4.80 -2.93 2.21
N ALA A 202 -5.21 -2.29 1.12
CA ALA A 202 -6.62 -2.01 0.84
C ALA A 202 -7.44 -3.29 0.65
N SER A 203 -6.91 -4.32 -0.02
CA SER A 203 -7.60 -5.60 -0.22
C SER A 203 -7.62 -6.49 1.02
N ALA A 204 -6.56 -6.44 1.84
CA ALA A 204 -6.46 -7.25 3.06
C ALA A 204 -7.46 -6.90 4.17
N ASN A 205 -8.26 -5.84 4.00
CA ASN A 205 -9.32 -5.48 4.94
C ASN A 205 -10.59 -6.33 4.75
N HIS A 206 -10.73 -7.05 3.63
CA HIS A 206 -11.96 -7.77 3.28
C HIS A 206 -11.75 -9.25 2.96
N GLY A 207 -10.51 -9.73 2.83
CA GLY A 207 -10.16 -11.15 2.59
C GLY A 207 -10.27 -12.07 3.82
N GLY A 208 -11.10 -11.72 4.80
CA GLY A 208 -11.23 -12.42 6.10
C GLY A 208 -12.67 -12.73 6.49
N ALA A 209 -13.50 -13.14 5.52
CA ALA A 209 -14.84 -13.68 5.78
C ALA A 209 -14.83 -15.21 5.60
#